data_AF-A0AAE3UHN5-F1
#
_entry.id   AF-A0AAE3UHN5-F1
#
_cell.length_a   1.000
_cell.length_b   1.000
_cell.length_c   1.000
_cell.angle_alpha   90.00
_cell.angle_beta   90.00
_cell.angle_gamma   90.00
#
_symmetry.space_group_name_H-M   'P 1'
#
loop_
_entity.id
_entity.type
_entity.pdbx_description
1 polymer ?
#
loop_
_entity_poly.entity_id
_entity_poly.type
_entity_poly.pdbx_seq_one_letter_code
_entity_poly.pdbx_strand_id
1 'polypeptide(L)'
;MSSRILFNGLKHHYQIIQNFINTYDTKSMHLLEQQICSIGNSQMDLYTGNLSETTIKEEVITLLTTANLLSEIDFKEFLHPEQYRSVFLSDGSLWILRFGEKAGQYIHIHPARYSMHTIRVKATTLKTAIGVLVWQKENISEIEIKQLNYLRKDILKMSPIRSLEDANSVWKMVNLLAAKE
;
A
#
# COMPACT_ATOMS: atom_id res chain seq x y z
N MET A 1 -18.17 9.19 9.27
CA MET A 1 -18.83 7.85 9.19
C MET A 1 -17.87 6.73 8.76
N SER A 2 -16.78 7.03 8.04
CA SER A 2 -15.70 6.09 7.63
C SER A 2 -14.78 5.58 8.74
N SER A 3 -15.04 5.92 10.01
CA SER A 3 -14.22 5.55 11.17
C SER A 3 -14.18 4.05 11.46
N ARG A 4 -15.03 3.25 10.81
CA ARG A 4 -15.15 1.79 10.96
C ARG A 4 -14.23 0.98 10.05
N ILE A 5 -13.63 1.64 9.06
CA ILE A 5 -12.78 0.97 8.09
C ILE A 5 -11.33 0.98 8.56
N LEU A 6 -10.73 -0.20 8.60
CA LEU A 6 -9.29 -0.38 8.67
C LEU A 6 -8.74 -0.45 7.23
N PHE A 7 -7.91 0.51 6.85
CA PHE A 7 -7.25 0.53 5.55
C PHE A 7 -5.77 0.87 5.70
N ASN A 8 -4.91 0.03 5.14
CA ASN A 8 -3.46 0.22 5.19
C ASN A 8 -2.96 0.89 3.91
N GLY A 9 -3.15 2.21 3.81
CA GLY A 9 -2.86 2.98 2.60
C GLY A 9 -1.43 2.80 2.06
N LEU A 10 -0.42 2.84 2.93
CA LEU A 10 0.98 2.64 2.54
C LEU A 10 1.29 1.24 1.96
N LYS A 11 0.41 0.25 2.16
CA LYS A 11 0.49 -1.05 1.49
C LYS A 11 -0.22 -1.07 0.14
N HIS A 12 -1.38 -0.45 0.10
CA HIS A 12 -2.41 -0.83 -0.86
C HIS A 12 -2.82 0.29 -1.80
N HIS A 13 -2.33 1.52 -1.64
CA HIS A 13 -2.78 2.66 -2.42
C HIS A 13 -1.62 3.46 -3.00
N TYR A 14 -1.55 3.49 -4.32
CA TYR A 14 -0.49 4.16 -5.09
C TYR A 14 -0.37 5.66 -4.74
N GLN A 15 -1.46 6.43 -4.83
CA GLN A 15 -1.44 7.87 -4.57
C GLN A 15 -1.07 8.20 -3.11
N ILE A 16 -1.45 7.38 -2.13
CA ILE A 16 -0.99 7.57 -0.73
C ILE A 16 0.52 7.41 -0.63
N ILE A 17 1.08 6.40 -1.30
CA ILE A 17 2.53 6.16 -1.30
C ILE A 17 3.25 7.32 -2.00
N GLN A 18 2.73 7.81 -3.13
CA GLN A 18 3.29 8.98 -3.80
C GLN A 18 3.25 10.23 -2.91
N ASN A 19 2.12 10.50 -2.27
CA ASN A 19 1.99 11.62 -1.34
C ASN A 19 2.98 11.47 -0.19
N PHE A 20 3.09 10.29 0.40
CA PHE A 20 4.08 9.99 1.43
C PHE A 20 5.50 10.30 0.95
N ILE A 21 5.89 9.78 -0.22
CA ILE A 21 7.21 10.05 -0.83
C ILE A 21 7.41 11.55 -0.97
N ASN A 22 6.44 12.28 -1.54
CA ASN A 22 6.53 13.71 -1.83
C ASN A 22 6.59 14.59 -0.58
N THR A 23 5.92 14.21 0.50
CA THR A 23 5.91 14.99 1.75
C THR A 23 6.98 14.55 2.76
N TYR A 24 7.65 13.42 2.52
CA TYR A 24 8.67 12.92 3.45
C TYR A 24 9.86 13.89 3.55
N ASP A 25 10.24 14.22 4.79
CA ASP A 25 11.42 15.03 5.11
C ASP A 25 12.69 14.20 5.02
N THR A 26 13.58 14.56 4.10
CA THR A 26 14.83 13.87 3.82
C THR A 26 15.82 13.92 4.98
N LYS A 27 15.71 14.90 5.88
CA LYS A 27 16.50 14.94 7.14
C LYS A 27 16.14 13.80 8.08
N SER A 28 14.92 13.28 7.95
CA SER A 28 14.41 12.17 8.74
C SER A 28 14.67 10.79 8.11
N MET A 29 15.50 10.69 7.06
CA MET A 29 15.74 9.45 6.32
C MET A 29 16.09 8.24 7.19
N HIS A 30 16.80 8.45 8.30
CA HIS A 30 17.14 7.40 9.26
C HIS A 30 15.93 6.75 9.96
N LEU A 31 14.76 7.41 9.95
CA LEU A 31 13.49 6.92 10.50
C LEU A 31 12.58 6.29 9.44
N LEU A 32 13.01 6.24 8.18
CA LEU A 32 12.15 5.83 7.07
C LEU A 32 11.56 4.43 7.28
N GLU A 33 12.36 3.47 7.75
CA GLU A 33 11.90 2.10 8.00
C GLU A 33 10.73 2.07 8.99
N GLN A 34 10.81 2.84 10.08
CA GLN A 34 9.75 2.90 11.10
C GLN A 34 8.44 3.45 10.51
N GLN A 35 8.53 4.41 9.59
CA GLN A 35 7.36 5.03 8.97
C GLN A 35 6.68 4.10 7.95
N ILE A 36 7.46 3.24 7.28
CA ILE A 36 6.94 2.28 6.29
C ILE A 36 6.92 0.83 6.81
N CYS A 37 7.15 0.61 8.10
CA CYS A 37 7.22 -0.73 8.70
C CYS A 37 5.91 -1.49 8.48
N SER A 38 4.80 -0.76 8.49
CA SER A 38 3.45 -1.28 8.27
C SER A 38 3.39 -2.11 6.99
N ILE A 39 4.09 -1.72 5.91
CA ILE A 39 4.15 -2.42 4.62
C ILE A 39 4.49 -3.92 4.78
N GLY A 40 5.24 -4.30 5.81
CA GLY A 40 5.60 -5.69 6.08
C GLY A 40 6.67 -6.24 5.14
N ASN A 41 6.71 -7.56 4.95
CA ASN A 41 7.76 -8.26 4.19
C ASN A 41 7.23 -9.23 3.11
N SER A 42 5.91 -9.44 3.05
CA SER A 42 5.26 -10.37 2.11
C SER A 42 4.90 -9.70 0.78
N GLN A 43 4.32 -10.45 -0.15
CA GLN A 43 3.67 -9.85 -1.31
C GLN A 43 2.34 -9.20 -0.92
N MET A 44 1.97 -8.14 -1.63
CA MET A 44 0.72 -7.40 -1.47
C MET A 44 0.15 -6.97 -2.82
N ASP A 45 -1.11 -6.56 -2.77
CA ASP A 45 -1.84 -6.01 -3.91
C ASP A 45 -1.88 -4.48 -3.76
N LEU A 46 -1.36 -3.77 -4.75
CA LEU A 46 -1.29 -2.31 -4.79
C LEU A 46 -2.31 -1.81 -5.80
N TYR A 47 -3.30 -1.05 -5.32
CA TYR A 47 -4.27 -0.35 -6.15
C TYR A 47 -3.60 0.88 -6.80
N THR A 48 -3.78 1.02 -8.11
CA THR A 48 -3.21 2.04 -8.99
C THR A 48 -4.29 2.75 -9.80
N GLY A 49 -5.56 2.68 -9.38
CA GLY A 49 -6.66 3.37 -10.03
C GLY A 49 -6.85 4.78 -9.48
N ASN A 50 -7.93 5.44 -9.90
CA ASN A 50 -8.15 6.86 -9.62
C ASN A 50 -9.01 7.13 -8.38
N LEU A 51 -9.59 6.10 -7.76
CA LEU A 51 -10.39 6.31 -6.55
C LEU A 51 -9.48 6.70 -5.39
N SER A 52 -9.83 7.79 -4.71
CA SER A 52 -9.15 8.19 -3.48
C SER A 52 -9.48 7.26 -2.33
N GLU A 53 -8.65 7.21 -1.28
CA GLU A 53 -8.96 6.47 -0.06
C GLU A 53 -10.31 6.86 0.55
N THR A 54 -10.65 8.15 0.52
CA THR A 54 -11.94 8.64 1.00
C THR A 54 -13.08 8.05 0.19
N THR A 55 -12.98 8.11 -1.15
CA THR A 55 -13.98 7.56 -2.07
C THR A 55 -14.13 6.05 -1.89
N ILE A 56 -13.03 5.30 -1.82
CA ILE A 56 -13.04 3.85 -1.58
C ILE A 56 -13.79 3.53 -0.28
N LYS A 57 -13.49 4.26 0.80
CA LYS A 57 -14.16 4.06 2.09
C LYS A 57 -15.65 4.39 2.03
N GLU A 58 -16.02 5.49 1.38
CA GLU A 58 -17.41 5.93 1.25
C GLU A 58 -18.25 4.96 0.43
N GLU A 59 -17.71 4.43 -0.67
CA GLU A 59 -18.38 3.41 -1.47
C GLU A 59 -18.60 2.12 -0.69
N VAL A 60 -17.58 1.63 0.03
CA VAL A 60 -17.71 0.44 0.89
C VAL A 60 -18.77 0.66 1.97
N ILE A 61 -18.76 1.82 2.65
CA ILE A 61 -19.77 2.13 3.66
C ILE A 61 -21.16 2.18 3.05
N THR A 62 -21.32 2.78 1.87
CA THR A 62 -22.60 2.87 1.17
C THR A 62 -23.13 1.48 0.84
N LEU A 63 -22.31 0.60 0.27
CA LEU A 63 -22.67 -0.78 -0.05
C LEU A 63 -23.15 -1.54 1.20
N LEU A 64 -22.40 -1.44 2.30
CA LEU A 64 -22.77 -2.12 3.56
C LEU A 64 -24.01 -1.51 4.20
N THR A 65 -24.21 -0.20 4.09
CA THR A 65 -25.40 0.48 4.62
C THR A 65 -26.65 0.03 3.89
N THR A 66 -26.63 0.01 2.56
CA THR A 66 -27.77 -0.43 1.74
C THR A 66 -28.12 -1.90 2.01
N ALA A 67 -27.13 -2.72 2.39
CA ALA A 67 -27.33 -4.11 2.76
C ALA A 67 -27.71 -4.34 4.24
N ASN A 68 -27.82 -3.28 5.06
CA ASN A 68 -27.99 -3.37 6.52
C ASN A 68 -26.87 -4.15 7.25
N LEU A 69 -25.64 -4.08 6.74
CA LEU A 69 -24.46 -4.80 7.24
C LEU A 69 -23.48 -3.92 8.02
N LEU A 70 -23.93 -2.73 8.45
CA LEU A 70 -23.05 -1.81 9.17
C LEU A 70 -22.87 -2.17 10.64
N SER A 71 -23.66 -3.04 11.25
CA SER A 71 -23.36 -3.47 12.62
C SER A 71 -22.19 -4.47 12.62
N GLU A 72 -21.40 -4.50 13.70
CA GLU A 72 -20.27 -5.43 13.81
C GLU A 72 -20.72 -6.90 13.79
N ILE A 73 -21.87 -7.19 14.40
CA ILE A 73 -22.47 -8.53 14.45
C ILE A 73 -22.91 -8.95 13.04
N ASP A 74 -23.69 -8.10 12.36
CA ASP A 74 -24.21 -8.40 11.02
C ASP A 74 -23.08 -8.50 10.00
N PHE A 75 -22.06 -7.63 10.11
CA PHE A 75 -20.88 -7.71 9.25
C PHE A 75 -20.13 -9.03 9.47
N LYS A 76 -19.93 -9.43 10.73
CA LYS A 76 -19.23 -10.69 11.05
C LYS A 76 -19.98 -11.90 10.51
N GLU A 77 -21.31 -11.97 10.69
CA GLU A 77 -22.15 -13.01 10.10
C GLU A 77 -22.11 -13.00 8.57
N PHE A 78 -22.13 -11.81 7.96
CA PHE A 78 -22.00 -11.67 6.51
C PHE A 78 -20.70 -12.25 5.95
N LEU A 79 -19.61 -12.27 6.72
CA LEU A 79 -18.35 -12.87 6.29
C LEU A 79 -18.35 -14.41 6.37
N HIS A 80 -19.23 -15.03 7.17
CA HIS A 80 -19.26 -16.50 7.31
C HIS A 80 -19.81 -17.20 6.07
N PRO A 81 -19.30 -18.39 5.69
CA PRO A 81 -18.22 -19.14 6.34
C PRO A 81 -16.80 -18.73 5.91
N GLU A 82 -16.65 -18.04 4.77
CA GLU A 82 -15.36 -17.76 4.12
C GLU A 82 -14.44 -16.79 4.88
N GLN A 83 -14.96 -16.06 5.88
CA GLN A 83 -14.25 -15.03 6.65
C GLN A 83 -13.82 -13.79 5.84
N TYR A 84 -14.15 -13.75 4.55
CA TYR A 84 -13.99 -12.60 3.69
C TYR A 84 -15.14 -12.51 2.68
N ARG A 85 -15.31 -11.32 2.10
CA ARG A 85 -16.22 -11.05 0.98
C ARG A 85 -15.54 -10.15 -0.03
N SER A 86 -15.99 -10.20 -1.27
CA SER A 86 -15.49 -9.31 -2.32
C SER A 86 -16.59 -8.36 -2.75
N VAL A 87 -16.24 -7.10 -3.01
CA VAL A 87 -17.16 -6.07 -3.53
C VAL A 87 -16.53 -5.34 -4.69
N PHE A 88 -17.32 -4.96 -5.68
CA PHE A 88 -16.89 -4.07 -6.75
C PHE A 88 -17.10 -2.62 -6.34
N LEU A 89 -16.14 -1.77 -6.71
CA LEU A 89 -16.26 -0.32 -6.62
C LEU A 89 -16.59 0.28 -8.00
N SER A 90 -16.86 1.58 -8.03
CA SER A 90 -17.36 2.32 -9.19
C SER A 90 -16.42 2.30 -10.39
N ASP A 91 -15.12 2.10 -10.18
CA ASP A 91 -14.10 1.97 -11.23
C ASP A 91 -13.92 0.53 -11.75
N GLY A 92 -14.76 -0.41 -11.29
CA GLY A 92 -14.65 -1.83 -11.65
C GLY A 92 -13.58 -2.60 -10.89
N SER A 93 -12.86 -1.96 -9.96
CA SER A 93 -11.93 -2.68 -9.08
C SER A 93 -12.67 -3.53 -8.06
N LEU A 94 -12.14 -4.72 -7.81
CA LEU A 94 -12.61 -5.68 -6.82
C LEU A 94 -11.81 -5.52 -5.52
N TRP A 95 -12.52 -5.41 -4.41
CA TRP A 95 -11.98 -5.20 -3.08
C TRP A 95 -12.40 -6.30 -2.13
N ILE A 96 -11.46 -6.74 -1.28
CA ILE A 96 -11.70 -7.74 -0.25
C ILE A 96 -12.04 -7.05 1.05
N LEU A 97 -13.16 -7.45 1.65
CA LEU A 97 -13.61 -7.10 2.99
C LEU A 97 -13.36 -8.30 3.89
N ARG A 98 -12.77 -8.07 5.06
CA ARG A 98 -12.59 -9.07 6.11
C ARG A 98 -12.72 -8.42 7.49
N PHE A 99 -12.79 -9.25 8.53
CA PHE A 99 -12.85 -8.74 9.89
C PHE A 99 -11.54 -8.06 10.28
N GLY A 100 -11.63 -6.84 10.80
CA GLY A 100 -10.52 -6.03 11.31
C GLY A 100 -10.30 -6.26 12.80
N GLU A 101 -9.04 -6.26 13.22
CA GLU A 101 -8.65 -6.55 14.62
C GLU A 101 -8.57 -5.29 15.50
N LYS A 102 -8.75 -4.10 14.92
CA LYS A 102 -8.62 -2.83 15.63
C LYS A 102 -9.97 -2.38 16.17
N ALA A 103 -10.04 -2.08 17.47
CA ALA A 103 -11.25 -1.63 18.14
C ALA A 103 -11.88 -0.43 17.40
N GLY A 104 -13.18 -0.55 17.09
CA GLY A 104 -13.92 0.44 16.32
C GLY A 104 -13.63 0.46 14.81
N GLN A 105 -12.66 -0.32 14.31
CA GLN A 105 -12.29 -0.47 12.90
C GLN A 105 -12.36 -1.94 12.45
N TYR A 106 -13.56 -2.53 12.52
CA TYR A 106 -13.79 -3.96 12.24
C TYR A 106 -13.97 -4.30 10.76
N ILE A 107 -14.02 -3.32 9.85
CA ILE A 107 -14.12 -3.56 8.40
C ILE A 107 -12.73 -3.34 7.80
N HIS A 108 -11.94 -4.41 7.66
CA HIS A 108 -10.64 -4.31 6.99
C HIS A 108 -10.81 -4.51 5.49
N ILE A 109 -10.31 -3.54 4.73
CA ILE A 109 -10.34 -3.58 3.27
C ILE A 109 -8.94 -3.56 2.65
N HIS A 110 -8.80 -4.25 1.52
CA HIS A 110 -7.66 -4.18 0.62
C HIS A 110 -8.07 -4.59 -0.79
N PRO A 111 -7.37 -4.16 -1.86
CA PRO A 111 -7.70 -4.58 -3.21
C PRO A 111 -7.53 -6.10 -3.36
N ALA A 112 -8.35 -6.69 -4.22
CA ALA A 112 -8.26 -8.11 -4.55
C ALA A 112 -7.07 -8.39 -5.48
N ARG A 113 -6.53 -9.59 -5.37
CA ARG A 113 -5.41 -10.03 -6.21
C ARG A 113 -5.81 -10.02 -7.69
N TYR A 114 -4.99 -9.39 -8.53
CA TYR A 114 -5.21 -9.26 -9.98
C TYR A 114 -6.54 -8.58 -10.37
N SER A 115 -7.10 -7.77 -9.47
CA SER A 115 -8.22 -6.90 -9.78
C SER A 115 -7.86 -5.88 -10.86
N MET A 116 -8.88 -5.31 -11.50
CA MET A 116 -8.75 -4.06 -12.26
C MET A 116 -8.01 -3.01 -11.42
N HIS A 117 -7.13 -2.26 -12.08
CA HIS A 117 -6.28 -1.24 -11.47
C HIS A 117 -5.44 -1.74 -10.28
N THR A 118 -5.01 -3.01 -10.28
CA THR A 118 -4.24 -3.57 -9.17
C THR A 118 -3.03 -4.37 -9.67
N ILE A 119 -1.86 -4.14 -9.06
CA ILE A 119 -0.65 -4.90 -9.33
C ILE A 119 -0.17 -5.67 -8.09
N ARG A 120 0.42 -6.85 -8.30
CA ARG A 120 1.03 -7.64 -7.23
C ARG A 120 2.50 -7.23 -7.06
N VAL A 121 2.89 -6.80 -5.86
CA VAL A 121 4.26 -6.33 -5.55
C VAL A 121 4.82 -7.00 -4.30
N LYS A 122 6.15 -7.25 -4.27
CA LYS A 122 6.85 -7.66 -3.04
C LYS A 122 7.05 -6.44 -2.15
N ALA A 123 6.77 -6.55 -0.85
CA ALA A 123 6.99 -5.46 0.10
C ALA A 123 8.42 -4.90 0.07
N THR A 124 9.41 -5.76 -0.04
CA THR A 124 10.82 -5.35 -0.09
C THR A 124 11.14 -4.53 -1.34
N THR A 125 10.49 -4.82 -2.47
CA THR A 125 10.59 -4.03 -3.71
C THR A 125 9.99 -2.65 -3.52
N LEU A 126 8.78 -2.57 -2.96
CA LEU A 126 8.09 -1.31 -2.70
C LEU A 126 8.86 -0.43 -1.70
N LYS A 127 9.27 -0.99 -0.55
CA LYS A 127 10.07 -0.28 0.45
C LYS A 127 11.37 0.28 -0.13
N THR A 128 12.05 -0.51 -0.97
CA THR A 128 13.29 -0.06 -1.63
C THR A 128 13.00 1.08 -2.61
N ALA A 129 11.95 0.98 -3.42
CA ALA A 129 11.58 2.03 -4.36
C ALA A 129 11.21 3.35 -3.65
N ILE A 130 10.47 3.28 -2.54
CA ILE A 130 10.20 4.43 -1.67
C ILE A 130 11.51 5.05 -1.18
N GLY A 131 12.43 4.25 -0.64
CA GLY A 131 13.72 4.74 -0.15
C GLY A 131 14.58 5.39 -1.22
N VAL A 132 14.59 4.82 -2.43
CA VAL A 132 15.26 5.41 -3.60
C VAL A 132 14.69 6.79 -3.93
N LEU A 133 13.36 6.90 -4.05
CA LEU A 133 12.72 8.16 -4.43
C LEU A 133 12.87 9.25 -3.36
N VAL A 134 12.79 8.89 -2.08
CA VAL A 134 13.07 9.82 -0.99
C VAL A 134 14.52 10.29 -1.01
N TRP A 135 15.48 9.38 -1.27
CA TRP A 135 16.90 9.72 -1.37
C TRP A 135 17.19 10.69 -2.54
N GLN A 136 16.56 10.46 -3.69
CA GLN A 136 16.76 11.24 -4.91
C GLN A 136 16.25 12.69 -4.82
N LYS A 137 15.42 13.02 -3.83
CA LYS A 137 14.97 14.41 -3.61
C LYS A 137 16.13 15.38 -3.35
N GLU A 138 17.19 14.93 -2.68
CA GLU A 138 18.38 15.73 -2.37
C GLU A 138 19.59 15.35 -3.23
N ASN A 139 19.47 14.29 -4.05
CA ASN A 139 20.58 13.71 -4.79
C ASN A 139 20.21 13.56 -6.26
N ILE A 140 20.87 14.33 -7.12
CA ILE A 140 20.60 14.36 -8.57
C ILE A 140 21.29 13.21 -9.31
N SER A 141 22.29 12.57 -8.69
CA SER A 141 23.04 11.49 -9.32
C SER A 141 22.25 10.18 -9.36
N GLU A 142 22.49 9.39 -10.41
CA GLU A 142 22.01 8.00 -10.46
C GLU A 142 22.47 7.21 -9.23
N ILE A 143 21.61 6.31 -8.76
CA ILE A 143 21.95 5.42 -7.65
C ILE A 143 22.83 4.29 -8.15
N GLU A 144 24.04 4.19 -7.63
CA GLU A 144 24.89 3.01 -7.83
C GLU A 144 24.55 1.91 -6.80
N ILE A 145 25.09 0.71 -7.04
CA ILE A 145 24.80 -0.47 -6.21
C ILE A 145 25.20 -0.27 -4.74
N LYS A 146 26.23 0.54 -4.46
CA LYS A 146 26.69 0.83 -3.09
C LYS A 146 25.64 1.64 -2.33
N GLN A 147 25.11 2.70 -2.94
CA GLN A 147 24.07 3.56 -2.38
C GLN A 147 22.77 2.77 -2.21
N LEU A 148 22.39 1.95 -3.19
CA LEU A 148 21.22 1.07 -3.08
C LEU A 148 21.33 0.11 -1.90
N ASN A 149 22.51 -0.50 -1.72
CA ASN A 149 22.74 -1.43 -0.62
C ASN A 149 22.87 -0.75 0.74
N TYR A 150 23.35 0.49 0.79
CA TYR A 150 23.29 1.33 2.00
C TYR A 150 21.83 1.59 2.40
N LEU A 151 20.99 2.05 1.45
CA LEU A 151 19.55 2.23 1.70
C LEU A 151 18.90 0.94 2.21
N ARG A 152 19.20 -0.19 1.58
CA ARG A 152 18.60 -1.46 1.97
C ARG A 152 19.06 -1.93 3.34
N LYS A 153 20.36 -1.95 3.62
CA LYS A 153 20.89 -2.50 4.86
C LYS A 153 20.74 -1.55 6.04
N ASP A 154 21.24 -0.33 5.87
CA ASP A 154 21.47 0.60 6.96
C ASP A 154 20.21 1.39 7.31
N ILE A 155 19.41 1.73 6.29
CA ILE A 155 18.14 2.43 6.49
C ILE A 155 16.98 1.43 6.65
N LEU A 156 16.74 0.58 5.64
CA LEU A 156 15.54 -0.24 5.54
C LEU A 156 15.63 -1.63 6.20
N LYS A 157 16.79 -1.99 6.77
CA LYS A 157 17.04 -3.27 7.47
C LYS A 157 16.72 -4.52 6.63
N MET A 158 17.05 -4.46 5.34
CA MET A 158 16.87 -5.54 4.36
C MET A 158 18.22 -6.07 3.83
N SER A 159 18.22 -7.30 3.34
CA SER A 159 19.38 -7.90 2.67
C SER A 159 19.81 -7.10 1.43
N PRO A 160 21.10 -7.05 1.08
CA PRO A 160 21.56 -6.38 -0.12
C PRO A 160 21.07 -7.05 -1.40
N ILE A 161 21.16 -6.33 -2.51
CA ILE A 161 21.03 -6.85 -3.88
C ILE A 161 22.44 -7.00 -4.45
N ARG A 162 22.66 -8.05 -5.26
CA ARG A 162 23.97 -8.37 -5.84
C ARG A 162 24.43 -7.36 -6.88
N SER A 163 23.51 -6.91 -7.74
CA SER A 163 23.81 -5.97 -8.83
C SER A 163 22.60 -5.11 -9.18
N LEU A 164 22.78 -4.09 -10.03
CA LEU A 164 21.68 -3.22 -10.47
C LEU A 164 20.71 -3.95 -11.40
N GLU A 165 21.20 -4.93 -12.15
CA GLU A 165 20.41 -5.81 -13.02
C GLU A 165 19.44 -6.67 -12.20
N ASP A 166 19.91 -7.21 -11.06
CA ASP A 166 19.09 -7.94 -10.09
C ASP A 166 18.00 -7.04 -9.45
N ALA A 167 18.13 -5.71 -9.55
CA ALA A 167 17.19 -4.72 -9.02
C ALA A 167 16.09 -4.30 -10.01
N ASN A 168 15.93 -4.96 -11.16
CA ASN A 168 14.94 -4.59 -12.19
C ASN A 168 13.51 -4.37 -11.64
N SER A 169 13.03 -5.21 -10.71
CA SER A 169 11.71 -5.00 -10.10
C SER A 169 11.62 -3.72 -9.27
N VAL A 170 12.73 -3.31 -8.64
CA VAL A 170 12.81 -2.05 -7.90
C VAL A 170 12.70 -0.89 -8.87
N TRP A 171 13.45 -0.91 -9.98
CA TRP A 171 13.42 0.17 -10.98
C TRP A 171 12.06 0.33 -11.65
N LYS A 172 11.38 -0.78 -11.97
CA LYS A 172 9.99 -0.73 -12.46
C LYS A 172 9.06 -0.04 -11.46
N MET A 173 9.23 -0.31 -10.17
CA MET A 173 8.43 0.31 -9.12
C MET A 173 8.80 1.78 -8.89
N VAL A 174 10.09 2.14 -8.98
CA VAL A 174 10.56 3.53 -8.95
C VAL A 174 9.92 4.31 -10.09
N ASN A 175 9.96 3.80 -11.32
CA ASN A 175 9.37 4.45 -12.48
C ASN A 175 7.85 4.61 -12.35
N LEU A 176 7.17 3.58 -11.84
CA LEU A 176 5.73 3.66 -11.56
C LEU A 176 5.44 4.78 -10.56
N LEU A 177 6.14 4.82 -9.42
CA LEU A 177 5.89 5.80 -8.35
C LEU A 177 6.37 7.22 -8.68
N ALA A 178 7.35 7.36 -9.58
CA ALA A 178 7.85 8.64 -10.06
C ALA A 178 6.95 9.27 -11.14
N ALA A 179 6.09 8.48 -11.78
CA ALA A 179 5.18 8.98 -12.80
C ALA A 179 4.23 10.01 -12.16
N LYS A 180 4.39 11.27 -12.56
CA LYS A 180 3.42 12.33 -12.23
C LYS A 180 2.21 12.11 -13.14
N GLU A 181 1.04 11.96 -12.52
CA GLU A 181 -0.24 12.15 -13.22
C GLU A 181 -0.38 13.62 -13.68
#